data_AF-A0A9X8SKB3-F1
#
_entry.id   AF-A0A9X8SKB3-F1
#
_cell.length_a   1.000
_cell.length_b   1.000
_cell.length_c   1.000
_cell.angle_alpha   90.00
_cell.angle_beta   90.00
_cell.angle_gamma   90.00
#
_symmetry.space_group_name_H-M   'P 1'
#
loop_
_entity.id
_entity.type
_entity.pdbx_description
1 polymer ?
#
loop_
_entity_poly.entity_id
_entity_poly.type
_entity_poly.pdbx_seq_one_letter_code
_entity_poly.pdbx_strand_id
1 'polypeptide(L)'
;MTEDKRLKKPVVSFILLTNIIFWPLFLLVGITKLLHFPTWIFDVMLCISAWSSTFAFMFLFKRIYPGQSFIQFVKDRFKNKLNYSIVLTVSMIQIIIFLTMLFLISTNSEADSIFNRTTWGVLIYYVVKTIVSGPLGEELGWRGFALMELQKKYSPLKSSIIIGFWWGMWHLPIWFTTGFTGSNLINYVYCNFLFNSCHFTYSYKSKESFISKIL
;
A
#
# COMPACT_ATOMS: atom_id res chain seq x y z
N MET A 1 -33.89 20.48 -10.24
CA MET A 1 -34.19 19.22 -9.53
C MET A 1 -33.18 18.16 -9.99
N THR A 2 -32.06 18.01 -9.28
CA THR A 2 -31.14 16.87 -9.48
C THR A 2 -30.85 16.28 -8.12
N GLU A 3 -31.83 15.54 -7.61
CA GLU A 3 -31.60 14.62 -6.51
C GLU A 3 -30.53 13.60 -6.94
N ASP A 4 -29.45 13.61 -6.17
CA ASP A 4 -28.70 12.43 -5.76
C ASP A 4 -28.05 11.52 -6.82
N LYS A 5 -26.88 11.94 -7.34
CA LYS A 5 -25.89 11.01 -7.89
C LYS A 5 -24.83 10.59 -6.86
N ARG A 6 -25.14 10.58 -5.55
CA ARG A 6 -24.19 9.99 -4.58
C ARG A 6 -24.18 8.48 -4.74
N LEU A 7 -22.99 7.89 -4.64
CA LEU A 7 -22.85 6.45 -4.70
C LEU A 7 -23.51 5.79 -3.48
N LYS A 8 -24.43 4.84 -3.70
CA LYS A 8 -25.09 4.08 -2.62
C LYS A 8 -24.13 3.21 -1.81
N LYS A 9 -23.14 2.60 -2.47
CA LYS A 9 -22.14 1.70 -1.85
C LYS A 9 -20.70 2.12 -2.23
N PRO A 10 -20.20 3.24 -1.71
CA PRO A 10 -18.95 3.86 -2.19
C PRO A 10 -17.73 2.95 -2.02
N VAL A 11 -17.61 2.25 -0.89
CA VAL A 11 -16.48 1.33 -0.61
C VAL A 11 -16.50 0.11 -1.52
N VAL A 12 -17.67 -0.47 -1.77
CA VAL A 12 -17.79 -1.65 -2.65
C VAL A 12 -17.42 -1.28 -4.08
N SER A 13 -17.95 -0.16 -4.59
CA SER A 13 -17.61 0.31 -5.93
C SER A 13 -16.12 0.65 -6.09
N PHE A 14 -15.49 1.18 -5.04
CA PHE A 14 -14.05 1.38 -5.01
C PHE A 14 -13.30 0.06 -5.12
N ILE A 15 -13.61 -0.93 -4.29
CA ILE A 15 -12.93 -2.25 -4.34
C ILE A 15 -13.06 -2.88 -5.72
N LEU A 16 -14.27 -2.85 -6.31
CA LEU A 16 -14.51 -3.39 -7.65
C LEU A 16 -13.70 -2.64 -8.70
N LEU A 17 -13.72 -1.31 -8.69
CA LEU A 17 -13.01 -0.51 -9.68
C LEU A 17 -11.48 -0.64 -9.55
N THR A 18 -10.96 -0.70 -8.32
CA THR A 18 -9.54 -0.98 -8.06
C THR A 18 -9.12 -2.28 -8.73
N ASN A 19 -9.91 -3.35 -8.58
CA ASN A 19 -9.62 -4.64 -9.22
C ASN A 19 -9.75 -4.58 -10.75
N ILE A 20 -10.77 -3.89 -11.28
CA ILE A 20 -10.96 -3.71 -12.73
C ILE A 20 -9.78 -2.97 -13.37
N ILE A 21 -9.22 -1.97 -12.68
CA ILE A 21 -8.04 -1.24 -13.16
C ILE A 21 -6.76 -2.07 -12.96
N PHE A 22 -6.67 -2.78 -11.84
CA PHE A 22 -5.49 -3.56 -11.49
C PHE A 22 -5.19 -4.67 -12.49
N TRP A 23 -6.18 -5.50 -12.85
CA TRP A 23 -5.92 -6.70 -13.67
C TRP A 23 -5.29 -6.39 -15.03
N PRO A 24 -5.78 -5.43 -15.84
CA PRO A 24 -5.13 -5.05 -17.08
C PRO A 24 -3.70 -4.53 -16.88
N LEU A 25 -3.48 -3.69 -15.86
CA LEU A 25 -2.14 -3.17 -15.55
C LEU A 25 -1.19 -4.29 -15.11
N PHE A 26 -1.68 -5.24 -14.30
CA PHE A 26 -0.91 -6.38 -13.84
C PHE A 26 -0.62 -7.37 -14.97
N LEU A 27 -1.53 -7.53 -15.94
CA LEU A 27 -1.25 -8.30 -17.16
C LEU A 27 -0.08 -7.70 -17.96
N LEU A 28 0.03 -6.36 -18.03
CA LEU A 28 1.18 -5.71 -18.64
C LEU A 28 2.48 -6.03 -17.89
N VAL A 29 2.44 -6.15 -16.56
CA VAL A 29 3.59 -6.62 -15.75
C VAL A 29 3.99 -8.06 -16.13
N GLY A 30 3.02 -8.93 -16.36
CA GLY A 30 3.28 -10.29 -16.86
C GLY A 30 3.93 -10.28 -18.25
N ILE A 31 3.45 -9.42 -19.15
CA ILE A 31 3.98 -9.27 -20.51
C ILE A 31 5.42 -8.75 -20.48
N THR A 32 5.75 -7.78 -19.62
CA THR A 32 7.13 -7.28 -19.53
C THR A 32 8.10 -8.38 -19.11
N LYS A 33 7.68 -9.26 -18.21
CA LYS A 33 8.46 -10.43 -17.79
C LYS A 33 8.58 -11.47 -18.91
N LEU A 34 7.50 -11.76 -19.63
CA LEU A 34 7.48 -12.72 -20.73
C LEU A 34 8.37 -12.29 -21.91
N LEU A 35 8.39 -10.99 -22.21
CA LEU A 35 9.20 -10.41 -23.29
C LEU A 35 10.63 -10.07 -22.84
N HIS A 36 11.04 -10.49 -21.64
CA HIS A 36 12.40 -10.29 -21.11
C HIS A 36 12.85 -8.83 -21.11
N PHE A 37 11.94 -7.89 -20.84
CA PHE A 37 12.30 -6.49 -20.69
C PHE A 37 13.23 -6.27 -19.48
N PRO A 38 14.04 -5.18 -19.49
CA PRO A 38 14.84 -4.79 -18.34
C PRO A 38 14.05 -4.70 -17.03
N THR A 39 14.67 -5.09 -15.92
CA THR A 39 14.06 -5.15 -14.59
C THR A 39 13.41 -3.84 -14.14
N TRP A 40 14.00 -2.70 -14.54
CA TRP A 40 13.44 -1.39 -14.19
C TRP A 40 12.08 -1.13 -14.86
N ILE A 41 11.82 -1.67 -16.05
CA ILE A 41 10.52 -1.55 -16.73
C ILE A 41 9.47 -2.38 -15.98
N PHE A 42 9.83 -3.60 -15.58
CA PHE A 42 8.98 -4.44 -14.73
C PHE A 42 8.61 -3.71 -13.44
N ASP A 43 9.59 -3.13 -12.75
CA ASP A 43 9.37 -2.41 -11.50
C ASP A 43 8.48 -1.17 -11.66
N VAL A 44 8.64 -0.42 -12.76
CA VAL A 44 7.76 0.72 -13.08
C VAL A 44 6.33 0.25 -13.37
N MET A 45 6.14 -0.80 -14.16
CA MET A 45 4.79 -1.32 -14.45
C MET A 45 4.11 -1.87 -13.20
N LEU A 46 4.88 -2.56 -12.34
CA LEU A 46 4.39 -3.03 -11.05
C LEU A 46 3.96 -1.85 -10.18
N CYS A 47 4.77 -0.79 -10.12
CA CYS A 47 4.43 0.44 -9.41
C CYS A 47 3.14 1.08 -9.95
N ILE A 48 2.97 1.19 -11.27
CA ILE A 48 1.75 1.72 -11.88
C ILE A 48 0.53 0.84 -11.54
N SER A 49 0.69 -0.48 -11.50
CA SER A 49 -0.39 -1.39 -11.10
C SER A 49 -0.80 -1.20 -9.64
N ALA A 50 0.15 -0.90 -8.74
CA ALA A 50 -0.11 -0.60 -7.34
C ALA A 50 -0.98 0.67 -7.19
N TRP A 51 -0.80 1.66 -8.07
CA TRP A 51 -1.58 2.90 -8.08
C TRP A 51 -3.04 2.74 -8.52
N SER A 52 -3.47 1.52 -8.89
CA SER A 52 -4.87 1.23 -9.26
C SER A 52 -5.88 1.65 -8.19
N SER A 53 -5.53 1.59 -6.90
CA SER A 53 -6.41 2.06 -5.82
C SER A 53 -6.62 3.58 -5.88
N THR A 54 -5.55 4.36 -6.09
CA THR A 54 -5.64 5.81 -6.23
C THR A 54 -6.37 6.21 -7.50
N PHE A 55 -6.15 5.52 -8.62
CA PHE A 55 -6.89 5.76 -9.84
C PHE A 55 -8.40 5.49 -9.67
N ALA A 56 -8.76 4.38 -9.01
CA ALA A 56 -10.15 4.06 -8.69
C ALA A 56 -10.78 5.13 -7.80
N PHE A 57 -10.06 5.59 -6.77
CA PHE A 57 -10.54 6.64 -5.89
C PHE A 57 -10.72 7.96 -6.65
N MET A 58 -9.75 8.38 -7.46
CA MET A 58 -9.81 9.60 -8.26
C MET A 58 -11.00 9.59 -9.22
N PHE A 59 -11.26 8.45 -9.90
CA PHE A 59 -12.38 8.30 -10.81
C PHE A 59 -13.74 8.40 -10.10
N LEU A 60 -13.86 7.78 -8.91
CA LEU A 60 -15.07 7.81 -8.11
C LEU A 60 -15.24 9.11 -7.31
N PHE A 61 -14.19 9.92 -7.20
CA PHE A 61 -14.13 11.06 -6.27
C PHE A 61 -15.33 12.00 -6.41
N LYS A 62 -15.65 12.44 -7.64
CA LYS A 62 -16.77 13.38 -7.87
C LYS A 62 -18.14 12.79 -7.53
N ARG A 63 -18.28 11.46 -7.56
CA ARG A 63 -19.53 10.76 -7.19
C ARG A 63 -19.64 10.51 -5.69
N ILE A 64 -18.49 10.45 -5.00
CA ILE A 64 -18.41 10.27 -3.54
C ILE A 64 -18.54 11.63 -2.85
N TYR A 65 -17.78 12.63 -3.30
CA TYR A 65 -17.70 13.98 -2.76
C TYR A 65 -18.12 15.02 -3.83
N PRO A 66 -19.43 15.11 -4.15
CA PRO A 66 -19.92 16.07 -5.12
C PRO A 66 -19.61 17.51 -4.68
N GLY A 67 -19.08 18.32 -5.60
CA GLY A 67 -18.73 19.73 -5.34
C GLY A 67 -17.35 19.97 -4.71
N GLN A 68 -16.60 18.93 -4.35
CA GLN A 68 -15.22 19.08 -3.85
C GLN A 68 -14.19 18.88 -4.98
N SER A 69 -13.03 19.52 -4.85
CA SER A 69 -11.87 19.27 -5.71
C SER A 69 -11.00 18.17 -5.12
N PHE A 70 -10.62 17.19 -5.95
CA PHE A 70 -9.73 16.10 -5.54
C PHE A 70 -8.39 16.63 -5.01
N ILE A 71 -7.79 17.58 -5.72
CA ILE A 71 -6.50 18.17 -5.34
C ILE A 71 -6.62 18.87 -3.98
N GLN A 72 -7.73 19.57 -3.74
CA GLN A 72 -7.96 20.24 -2.47
C GLN A 72 -8.11 19.23 -1.33
N PHE A 73 -8.88 18.16 -1.55
CA PHE A 73 -9.04 17.06 -0.59
C PHE A 73 -7.68 16.44 -0.22
N VAL A 74 -6.84 16.14 -1.21
CA VAL A 74 -5.50 15.60 -0.97
C VAL A 74 -4.67 16.61 -0.18
N LYS A 75 -4.59 17.88 -0.62
CA LYS A 75 -3.84 18.92 0.09
C LYS A 75 -4.26 19.05 1.55
N ASP A 76 -5.57 19.02 1.83
CA ASP A 76 -6.08 19.15 3.19
C ASP A 76 -5.67 17.99 4.10
N ARG A 77 -5.42 16.79 3.57
CA ARG A 77 -4.88 15.67 4.34
C ARG A 77 -3.41 15.86 4.73
N PHE A 78 -2.62 16.49 3.86
CA PHE A 78 -1.21 16.78 4.11
C PHE A 78 -0.95 18.08 4.90
N LYS A 79 -1.99 18.87 5.22
CA LYS A 79 -1.85 20.12 6.00
C LYS A 79 -1.63 19.91 7.49
N ASN A 80 -2.02 18.76 8.04
CA ASN A 80 -1.94 18.54 9.48
C ASN A 80 -0.48 18.43 9.95
N LYS A 81 -0.16 19.06 11.10
CA LYS A 81 1.17 18.99 11.71
C LYS A 81 1.52 17.54 12.06
N LEU A 82 2.76 17.15 11.79
CA LEU A 82 3.30 15.85 12.13
C LEU A 82 3.44 15.72 13.64
N ASN A 83 2.97 14.62 14.21
CA ASN A 83 3.35 14.26 15.57
C ASN A 83 4.70 13.56 15.55
N TYR A 84 5.73 14.31 15.94
CA TYR A 84 7.11 13.84 16.00
C TYR A 84 7.30 12.60 16.88
N SER A 85 6.50 12.42 17.93
CA SER A 85 6.58 11.22 18.78
C SER A 85 6.22 9.96 18.00
N ILE A 86 5.23 10.04 17.11
CA ILE A 86 4.81 8.91 16.27
C ILE A 86 5.83 8.67 15.18
N VAL A 87 6.31 9.72 14.52
CA VAL A 87 7.38 9.61 13.51
C VAL A 87 8.61 8.93 14.12
N LEU A 88 9.01 9.35 15.32
CA LEU A 88 10.14 8.75 16.03
C LEU A 88 9.86 7.29 16.39
N THR A 89 8.67 6.99 16.92
CA THR A 89 8.30 5.60 17.30
C THR A 89 8.33 4.67 16.08
N VAL A 90 7.69 5.07 14.98
CA VAL A 90 7.67 4.31 13.72
C VAL A 90 9.09 4.15 13.17
N SER A 91 9.88 5.21 13.16
CA SER A 91 11.28 5.16 12.70
C SER A 91 12.12 4.21 13.55
N MET A 92 11.96 4.24 14.87
CA MET A 92 12.66 3.32 15.78
C MET A 92 12.24 1.87 15.55
N ILE A 93 10.95 1.60 15.36
CA ILE A 93 10.46 0.26 15.00
C ILE A 93 11.10 -0.21 13.68
N GLN A 94 11.11 0.64 12.64
CA GLN A 94 11.70 0.29 11.35
C GLN A 94 13.21 0.04 11.44
N ILE A 95 13.94 0.83 12.25
CA ILE A 95 15.36 0.63 12.53
C ILE A 95 15.58 -0.70 13.25
N ILE A 96 14.78 -1.02 14.28
CA ILE A 96 14.89 -2.29 15.01
C ILE A 96 14.63 -3.48 14.08
N ILE A 97 13.59 -3.41 13.25
CA ILE A 97 13.29 -4.46 12.25
C ILE A 97 14.47 -4.62 11.29
N PHE A 98 15.01 -3.50 10.78
CA PHE A 98 16.15 -3.50 9.88
C PHE A 98 17.39 -4.13 10.53
N LEU A 99 17.76 -3.70 11.74
CA LEU A 99 18.89 -4.26 12.49
C LEU A 99 18.70 -5.74 12.82
N THR A 100 17.49 -6.17 13.18
CA THR A 100 17.16 -7.58 13.41
C THR A 100 17.33 -8.38 12.13
N MET A 101 16.86 -7.87 10.99
CA MET A 101 17.08 -8.51 9.69
C MET A 101 18.57 -8.60 9.36
N LEU A 102 19.35 -7.53 9.55
CA LEU A 102 20.80 -7.58 9.32
C LEU A 102 21.50 -8.60 10.24
N PHE A 103 21.08 -8.71 11.49
CA PHE A 103 21.62 -9.70 12.42
C PHE A 103 21.31 -11.13 11.97
N LEU A 104 20.05 -11.44 11.65
CA LEU A 104 19.64 -12.76 11.13
C LEU A 104 20.36 -13.10 9.83
N ILE A 105 20.55 -12.11 8.96
CA ILE A 105 21.30 -12.24 7.72
C ILE A 105 22.78 -12.51 8.05
N SER A 106 23.43 -11.76 8.94
CA SER A 106 24.85 -11.98 9.32
C SER A 106 25.13 -13.35 9.95
N THR A 107 24.12 -14.01 10.53
CA THR A 107 24.25 -15.39 11.02
C THR A 107 24.23 -16.44 9.90
N ASN A 108 23.93 -16.05 8.66
CA ASN A 108 23.98 -16.89 7.46
C ASN A 108 25.20 -16.54 6.59
N SER A 109 25.99 -17.53 6.20
CA SER A 109 27.24 -17.35 5.44
C SER A 109 27.07 -16.77 4.03
N GLU A 110 25.86 -16.74 3.46
CA GLU A 110 25.57 -16.12 2.16
C GLU A 110 25.46 -14.59 2.22
N ALA A 111 25.28 -14.02 3.43
CA ALA A 111 25.02 -12.60 3.67
C ALA A 111 26.19 -11.68 3.37
N ASP A 112 27.42 -12.13 3.65
CA ASP A 112 28.64 -11.36 3.40
C ASP A 112 28.78 -10.96 1.92
N SER A 113 28.13 -11.70 1.02
CA SER A 113 28.11 -11.40 -0.42
C SER A 113 27.20 -10.22 -0.79
N ILE A 114 26.13 -9.96 -0.04
CA ILE A 114 25.12 -8.92 -0.34
C ILE A 114 25.65 -7.56 0.08
N PHE A 115 26.25 -7.46 1.27
CA PHE A 115 26.81 -6.20 1.78
C PHE A 115 27.96 -5.67 0.90
N ASN A 116 28.79 -6.56 0.35
CA ASN A 116 29.89 -6.17 -0.54
C ASN A 116 29.44 -5.74 -1.95
N ARG A 117 28.20 -6.05 -2.36
CA ARG A 117 27.65 -5.69 -3.69
C ARG A 117 26.68 -4.51 -3.67
N THR A 118 26.30 -4.02 -2.49
CA THR A 118 25.28 -2.98 -2.36
C THR A 118 25.92 -1.59 -2.52
N THR A 119 25.60 -0.89 -3.60
CA THR A 119 26.07 0.49 -3.84
C THR A 119 25.05 1.52 -3.35
N TRP A 120 25.49 2.77 -3.12
CA TRP A 120 24.60 3.89 -2.81
C TRP A 120 23.49 4.08 -3.85
N GLY A 121 23.77 3.80 -5.13
CA GLY A 121 22.77 3.86 -6.19
C GLY A 121 21.64 2.83 -6.02
N VAL A 122 21.98 1.61 -5.61
CA VAL A 122 20.98 0.55 -5.33
C VAL A 122 20.14 0.92 -4.12
N LEU A 123 20.75 1.48 -3.07
CA LEU A 123 20.01 1.92 -1.89
C LEU A 123 18.98 3.02 -2.24
N ILE A 124 19.41 4.06 -2.96
CA ILE A 124 18.53 5.15 -3.39
C ILE A 124 17.39 4.61 -4.26
N TYR A 125 17.70 3.71 -5.19
CA TYR A 125 16.71 3.05 -6.03
C TYR A 125 15.61 2.36 -5.21
N TYR A 126 15.98 1.53 -4.23
CA TYR A 126 15.02 0.82 -3.40
C TYR A 126 14.22 1.74 -2.48
N VAL A 127 14.83 2.79 -1.93
CA VAL A 127 14.12 3.80 -1.12
C VAL A 127 13.06 4.50 -1.96
N VAL A 128 13.43 5.00 -3.14
CA VAL A 128 12.50 5.68 -4.05
C VAL A 128 11.40 4.73 -4.49
N LYS A 129 11.75 3.51 -4.91
CA LYS A 129 10.78 2.47 -5.30
C LYS A 129 9.76 2.21 -4.20
N THR A 130 10.21 2.05 -2.96
CA THR A 130 9.35 1.73 -1.81
C THR A 130 8.38 2.88 -1.49
N ILE A 131 8.86 4.12 -1.49
CA ILE A 131 8.04 5.30 -1.19
C ILE A 131 6.99 5.54 -2.28
N VAL A 132 7.38 5.40 -3.55
CA VAL A 132 6.50 5.69 -4.68
C VAL A 132 5.47 4.59 -4.90
N SER A 133 5.84 3.32 -4.73
CA SER A 133 4.91 2.20 -4.91
C SER A 133 3.89 2.08 -3.77
N GLY A 134 4.32 2.17 -2.51
CA GLY A 134 3.43 1.99 -1.36
C GLY A 134 2.79 3.31 -0.89
N PRO A 135 3.44 4.09 0.00
CA PRO A 135 2.82 5.20 0.73
C PRO A 135 2.20 6.29 -0.15
N LEU A 136 2.83 6.66 -1.25
CA LEU A 136 2.31 7.71 -2.14
C LEU A 136 1.24 7.20 -3.10
N GLY A 137 1.34 5.93 -3.50
CA GLY A 137 0.51 5.33 -4.54
C GLY A 137 -0.75 4.69 -4.02
N GLU A 138 -0.64 3.82 -3.03
CA GLU A 138 -1.74 2.95 -2.61
C GLU A 138 -2.62 3.58 -1.52
N GLU A 139 -1.99 4.32 -0.62
CA GLU A 139 -2.59 4.68 0.68
C GLU A 139 -3.68 5.75 0.58
N LEU A 140 -3.68 6.57 -0.48
CA LEU A 140 -4.75 7.54 -0.74
C LEU A 140 -6.11 6.85 -0.94
N GLY A 141 -6.13 5.71 -1.65
CA GLY A 141 -7.35 4.93 -1.85
C GLY A 141 -7.73 4.12 -0.61
N TRP A 142 -6.79 3.36 -0.05
CA TRP A 142 -7.08 2.45 1.07
C TRP A 142 -7.31 3.17 2.39
N ARG A 143 -6.38 4.02 2.84
CA ARG A 143 -6.50 4.77 4.10
C ARG A 143 -7.20 6.09 3.93
N GLY A 144 -6.91 6.81 2.84
CA GLY A 144 -7.47 8.15 2.59
C GLY A 144 -8.97 8.13 2.27
N PHE A 145 -9.50 6.98 1.88
CA PHE A 145 -10.91 6.81 1.53
C PHE A 145 -11.56 5.56 2.14
N ALA A 146 -11.15 4.36 1.75
CA ALA A 146 -11.92 3.14 2.03
C ALA A 146 -12.03 2.85 3.54
N LEU A 147 -10.92 2.96 4.27
CA LEU A 147 -10.86 2.82 5.72
C LEU A 147 -11.68 3.91 6.42
N MET A 148 -11.55 5.17 5.99
CA MET A 148 -12.29 6.30 6.55
C MET A 148 -13.80 6.15 6.38
N GLU A 149 -14.27 5.69 5.21
CA GLU A 149 -15.70 5.48 4.97
C GLU A 149 -16.26 4.28 5.74
N LEU A 150 -15.49 3.18 5.89
CA LEU A 150 -15.92 2.03 6.70
C LEU A 150 -16.03 2.38 8.18
N GLN A 151 -15.10 3.19 8.69
CA GLN A 151 -15.10 3.62 10.09
C GLN A 151 -16.29 4.52 10.46
N LYS A 152 -16.98 5.12 9.49
CA LYS A 152 -18.26 5.82 9.75
C LYS A 152 -19.39 4.86 10.15
N LYS A 153 -19.26 3.57 9.84
CA LYS A 153 -20.31 2.56 10.02
C LYS A 153 -19.92 1.41 10.95
N TYR A 154 -18.63 1.13 11.07
CA TYR A 154 -18.12 -0.01 11.81
C TYR A 154 -17.08 0.42 12.85
N SER A 155 -16.87 -0.45 13.84
CA SER A 155 -15.78 -0.26 14.77
C SER A 155 -14.42 -0.28 14.02
N PRO A 156 -13.38 0.29 14.61
CA PRO A 156 -12.08 0.41 13.98
C PRO A 156 -11.47 -0.94 13.64
N LEU A 157 -11.51 -1.88 14.60
CA LEU A 157 -11.04 -3.24 14.41
C LEU A 157 -11.77 -3.93 13.25
N LYS A 158 -13.10 -3.79 13.20
CA LYS A 158 -13.91 -4.38 12.12
C LYS A 158 -13.57 -3.74 10.77
N SER A 159 -13.36 -2.42 10.72
CA SER A 159 -12.97 -1.71 9.51
C SER A 159 -11.59 -2.15 9.02
N SER A 160 -10.62 -2.30 9.93
CA SER A 160 -9.28 -2.79 9.61
C SER A 160 -9.28 -4.23 9.11
N ILE A 161 -10.07 -5.12 9.71
CA ILE A 161 -10.20 -6.51 9.23
C ILE A 161 -10.80 -6.55 7.83
N ILE A 162 -11.87 -5.78 7.58
CA ILE A 162 -12.51 -5.71 6.25
C ILE A 162 -11.51 -5.20 5.21
N ILE A 163 -10.79 -4.11 5.50
CA ILE A 163 -9.81 -3.55 4.57
C ILE A 163 -8.61 -4.48 4.38
N GLY A 164 -8.05 -5.04 5.45
CA GLY A 164 -6.92 -5.97 5.38
C GLY A 164 -7.25 -7.19 4.52
N PHE A 165 -8.48 -7.72 4.62
CA PHE A 165 -8.96 -8.79 3.76
C PHE A 165 -8.96 -8.41 2.28
N TRP A 166 -9.61 -7.30 1.91
CA TRP A 166 -9.71 -6.88 0.51
C TRP A 166 -8.37 -6.42 -0.08
N TRP A 167 -7.53 -5.76 0.72
CA TRP A 167 -6.19 -5.37 0.34
C TRP A 167 -5.31 -6.58 0.08
N GLY A 168 -5.35 -7.61 0.94
CA GLY A 168 -4.56 -8.82 0.74
C GLY A 168 -5.06 -9.67 -0.43
N MET A 169 -6.37 -9.70 -0.67
CA MET A 169 -6.94 -10.31 -1.89
C MET A 169 -6.46 -9.60 -3.16
N TRP A 170 -6.36 -8.26 -3.12
CA TRP A 170 -5.84 -7.47 -4.24
C TRP A 170 -4.33 -7.70 -4.46
N HIS A 171 -3.56 -7.92 -3.40
CA HIS A 171 -2.12 -8.23 -3.46
C HIS A 171 -1.80 -9.68 -3.87
N LEU A 172 -2.75 -10.59 -3.71
CA LEU A 172 -2.55 -12.01 -3.90
C LEU A 172 -1.83 -12.37 -5.21
N PRO A 173 -2.19 -11.80 -6.38
CA PRO A 173 -1.51 -12.11 -7.65
C PRO A 173 -0.01 -11.76 -7.64
N ILE A 174 0.36 -10.65 -6.99
CA ILE A 174 1.77 -10.22 -6.88
C ILE A 174 2.55 -11.22 -6.02
N TRP A 175 1.96 -11.73 -4.93
CA TRP A 175 2.65 -12.69 -4.06
C TRP A 175 3.00 -14.00 -4.77
N PHE A 176 2.19 -14.44 -5.73
CA PHE A 176 2.53 -15.58 -6.59
C PHE A 176 3.71 -15.31 -7.53
N THR A 177 4.12 -14.05 -7.73
CA THR A 177 5.28 -13.70 -8.57
C THR A 177 6.61 -13.67 -7.81
N THR A 178 6.59 -13.85 -6.49
CA THR A 178 7.78 -13.80 -5.61
C THR A 178 8.76 -14.96 -5.81
N GLY A 179 8.30 -16.06 -6.44
CA GLY A 179 9.08 -17.29 -6.59
C GLY A 179 8.97 -18.26 -5.41
N PHE A 180 8.27 -17.89 -4.32
CA PHE A 180 7.95 -18.83 -3.25
C PHE A 180 6.94 -19.89 -3.71
N THR A 181 7.10 -21.12 -3.22
CA THR A 181 6.22 -22.26 -3.51
C THR A 181 5.87 -23.03 -2.23
N GLY A 182 4.83 -23.85 -2.27
CA GLY A 182 4.43 -24.72 -1.16
C GLY A 182 4.15 -23.99 0.16
N SER A 183 4.65 -24.53 1.26
CA SER A 183 4.47 -23.96 2.61
C SER A 183 5.10 -22.58 2.77
N ASN A 184 6.19 -22.29 2.07
CA ASN A 184 6.85 -20.98 2.13
C ASN A 184 5.97 -19.87 1.57
N LEU A 185 5.26 -20.15 0.47
CA LEU A 185 4.30 -19.20 -0.10
C LEU A 185 3.12 -18.97 0.84
N ILE A 186 2.58 -20.04 1.44
CA ILE A 186 1.46 -19.95 2.38
C ILE A 186 1.86 -19.09 3.59
N ASN A 187 3.03 -19.35 4.17
CA ASN A 187 3.55 -18.57 5.28
C ASN A 187 3.76 -17.10 4.90
N TYR A 188 4.33 -16.85 3.71
CA TYR A 188 4.53 -15.48 3.22
C TYR A 188 3.20 -14.72 3.07
N VAL A 189 2.20 -15.34 2.45
CA VAL A 189 0.86 -14.75 2.28
C VAL A 189 0.21 -14.48 3.64
N TYR A 190 0.24 -15.46 4.56
CA TYR A 190 -0.34 -15.32 5.88
C TYR A 190 0.31 -14.20 6.71
N CYS A 191 1.65 -14.15 6.73
CA CYS A 191 2.39 -13.10 7.43
C CYS A 191 2.06 -11.70 6.88
N ASN A 192 1.95 -11.55 5.55
CA ASN A 192 1.59 -10.27 4.94
C ASN A 192 0.16 -9.85 5.30
N PHE A 193 -0.81 -10.77 5.32
CA PHE A 193 -2.17 -10.48 5.76
C PHE A 193 -2.22 -10.00 7.22
N LEU A 194 -1.51 -10.68 8.13
CA LEU A 194 -1.48 -10.30 9.55
C LEU A 194 -0.81 -8.95 9.77
N PHE A 195 0.38 -8.75 9.18
CA PHE A 195 1.16 -7.53 9.34
C PHE A 195 0.35 -6.30 8.90
N ASN A 196 -0.28 -6.36 7.74
CA ASN A 196 -1.06 -5.25 7.21
C ASN A 196 -2.36 -5.01 8.01
N SER A 197 -3.01 -6.05 8.52
CA SER A 197 -4.19 -5.91 9.38
C SER A 197 -3.87 -5.18 10.71
N CYS A 198 -2.71 -5.49 11.30
CA CYS A 198 -2.20 -4.77 12.47
C CYS A 198 -1.86 -3.32 12.13
N HIS A 199 -1.23 -3.10 10.97
CA HIS A 199 -0.84 -1.77 10.51
C HIS A 199 -2.06 -0.84 10.29
N PHE A 200 -3.14 -1.32 9.66
CA PHE A 200 -4.38 -0.56 9.52
C PHE A 200 -5.05 -0.24 10.86
N THR A 201 -4.88 -1.10 11.87
CA THR A 201 -5.43 -0.91 13.22
C THR A 201 -4.65 0.13 14.04
N TYR A 202 -3.32 0.15 13.94
CA TYR A 202 -2.48 1.13 14.64
C TYR A 202 -2.72 2.55 14.10
N SER A 203 -2.85 2.68 12.78
CA SER A 203 -3.18 3.93 12.07
C SER A 203 -4.48 4.61 12.54
N TYR A 204 -5.37 3.85 13.20
CA TYR A 204 -6.62 4.36 13.75
C TYR A 204 -6.48 4.99 15.14
N LYS A 205 -5.63 4.44 16.03
CA LYS A 205 -5.66 4.80 17.45
C LYS A 205 -5.21 6.25 17.70
N SER A 206 -4.66 6.88 16.68
CA SER A 206 -4.10 8.21 16.72
C SER A 206 -5.06 9.21 16.02
N LYS A 207 -5.44 10.29 16.72
CA LYS A 207 -6.19 11.43 16.13
C LYS A 207 -5.32 12.27 15.17
N GLU A 208 -4.37 11.62 14.53
CA GLU A 208 -3.18 12.25 13.98
C GLU A 208 -3.35 12.61 12.52
N SER A 209 -2.38 13.39 12.04
CA SER A 209 -2.22 13.73 10.64
C SER A 209 -2.33 12.49 9.75
N PHE A 210 -2.88 12.67 8.54
CA PHE A 210 -2.88 11.60 7.52
C PHE A 210 -1.46 11.09 7.24
N ILE A 211 -0.44 11.94 7.37
CA ILE A 211 0.95 11.57 7.17
C ILE A 211 1.40 10.56 8.25
N SER A 212 1.04 10.77 9.51
CA SER A 212 1.31 9.82 10.60
C SER A 212 0.59 8.48 10.45
N LYS A 213 -0.36 8.38 9.51
CA LYS A 213 -1.14 7.17 9.22
C LYS A 213 -0.56 6.34 8.09
N ILE A 214 0.30 6.93 7.26
CA ILE A 214 0.97 6.29 6.10
C ILE A 214 2.46 6.05 6.35
N LEU A 215 3.04 6.68 7.38
CA LEU A 215 4.36 6.38 7.94
C LEU A 215 4.25 5.12 8.80
#